data_AF-A4U4A5-F1
#
_entry.id   AF-A4U4A5-F1
#
_cell.length_a   1.000
_cell.length_b   1.000
_cell.length_c   1.000
_cell.angle_alpha   90.00
_cell.angle_beta   90.00
_cell.angle_gamma   90.00
#
_symmetry.space_group_name_H-M   'P 1'
#
loop_
_entity.id
_entity.type
_entity.pdbx_description
1 polymer ?
#
loop_
_entity_poly.entity_id
_entity_poly.type
_entity_poly.pdbx_seq_one_letter_code
_entity_poly.pdbx_strand_id
1 'polypeptide(L)'
;MIAKRIDRKPEIRDDYANLGRYIAAAKEKGEKLDKFWIVNCDAGADLKDLDTALIEIEATRTLKPGIADKTYHLVVSFHPGEENQLTQDQLQDIERSFAQALGYGDHQRVAGTHINTDNFHMHVAFNKIHPVTGRCHTPRQDFKTLAKIAREMEQKYGLTVDKGMTDAGAERNPVSRKARDYEAKTWQQSFERHVVEHKAEIIKVIDGATTWAEVHEGLAPYGIELKKRGAGLVVAQVDGKGRMKASTLDRSCSLAKLESRLGPYAAPPERNKDNAPPKKKAYQPKPMTRHPGQNRLWRAYTQAKKPGFLGRVLHIRNWKDYLLAEAHKDALALAIVLTYKELFHMLDEATTLQRRPYQPPRSMAPALKTWLSASAWTPPETPWLKRDLRDMDLKADEHGRVIFPFRDDKGHIWAVRAMDGQGRTADLGDTDKNITHVIDPGGDLAREKAAYGGPVIITADCLSASVLHKDTGAPVIVVPKTGHLPARAADVRLHHPKSRIVIASPTRNLHADQAAAVAAGELVVIDGIQAQAKIVADLASKRPVAVNPVLARDMGAFVEDALSLDDVLGDQPKTGRRKTTGKDKVDPIR
;
A
#
# COMPACT_ATOMS: atom_id res chain seq x y z
N MET A 1 17.93 16.17 -11.03
CA MET A 1 17.85 14.69 -10.99
C MET A 1 18.64 14.12 -9.79
N ILE A 2 18.07 13.14 -9.07
CA ILE A 2 18.70 12.48 -7.91
C ILE A 2 18.79 10.97 -8.16
N ALA A 3 20.00 10.43 -8.24
CA ALA A 3 20.24 8.99 -8.34
C ALA A 3 20.62 8.38 -6.97
N LYS A 4 19.98 7.27 -6.61
CA LYS A 4 20.14 6.62 -5.30
C LYS A 4 20.09 5.10 -5.41
N ARG A 5 21.01 4.42 -4.73
CA ARG A 5 20.91 3.00 -4.43
C ARG A 5 19.91 2.72 -3.32
N ILE A 6 19.03 1.74 -3.51
CA ILE A 6 18.14 1.22 -2.47
C ILE A 6 18.80 0.01 -1.82
N ASP A 7 19.07 0.11 -0.51
CA ASP A 7 19.64 -0.97 0.25
C ASP A 7 18.58 -2.02 0.61
N ARG A 8 18.90 -3.29 0.36
CA ARG A 8 18.08 -4.41 0.81
C ARG A 8 18.07 -4.48 2.33
N LYS A 9 16.90 -4.76 2.92
CA LYS A 9 16.81 -5.09 4.35
C LYS A 9 17.54 -6.42 4.60
N PRO A 10 18.41 -6.52 5.63
CA PRO A 10 19.17 -7.75 5.90
C PRO A 10 18.28 -8.99 6.16
N GLU A 11 17.09 -8.76 6.73
CA GLU A 11 16.10 -9.78 7.10
C GLU A 11 15.37 -10.39 5.88
N ILE A 12 15.42 -9.72 4.73
CA ILE A 12 14.71 -10.14 3.51
C ILE A 12 15.72 -10.83 2.59
N ARG A 13 15.36 -12.01 2.09
CA ARG A 13 16.14 -12.73 1.09
C ARG A 13 16.21 -11.93 -0.20
N ASP A 14 17.36 -11.96 -0.86
CA ASP A 14 17.49 -11.38 -2.20
C ASP A 14 16.64 -12.18 -3.20
N ASP A 15 15.70 -11.48 -3.82
CA ASP A 15 14.70 -12.01 -4.76
C ASP A 15 14.61 -11.05 -5.95
N TYR A 16 15.38 -11.37 -6.99
CA TYR A 16 15.46 -10.52 -8.17
C TYR A 16 14.16 -10.58 -8.96
N ALA A 17 13.52 -11.76 -9.03
CA ALA A 17 12.24 -11.93 -9.71
C ALA A 17 11.13 -11.06 -9.12
N ASN A 18 11.01 -11.00 -7.78
CA ASN A 18 10.06 -10.10 -7.14
C ASN A 18 10.40 -8.62 -7.39
N LEU A 19 11.68 -8.24 -7.43
CA LEU A 19 12.08 -6.86 -7.75
C LEU A 19 11.78 -6.51 -9.21
N GLY A 20 12.11 -7.38 -10.17
CA GLY A 20 11.83 -7.15 -11.59
C GLY A 20 10.33 -7.06 -11.85
N ARG A 21 9.52 -7.93 -11.23
CA ARG A 21 8.05 -7.79 -11.27
C ARG A 21 7.56 -6.53 -10.58
N TYR A 22 8.18 -6.10 -9.48
CA TYR A 22 7.85 -4.82 -8.84
C TYR A 22 8.10 -3.64 -9.78
N ILE A 23 9.25 -3.61 -10.47
CA ILE A 23 9.58 -2.59 -11.47
C ILE A 23 8.57 -2.61 -12.62
N ALA A 24 8.09 -3.78 -13.03
CA ALA A 24 7.10 -3.92 -14.09
C ALA A 24 5.63 -3.69 -13.67
N ALA A 25 5.30 -3.86 -12.38
CA ALA A 25 3.91 -3.89 -11.92
C ALA A 25 3.45 -2.61 -11.23
N ALA A 26 4.36 -1.67 -10.91
CA ALA A 26 4.01 -0.40 -10.24
C ALA A 26 3.14 -0.65 -8.99
N LYS A 27 3.69 -1.41 -8.04
CA LYS A 27 2.93 -2.09 -6.97
C LYS A 27 2.36 -1.13 -5.92
N GLU A 28 2.86 0.11 -5.84
CA GLU A 28 2.33 1.11 -4.89
C GLU A 28 1.11 1.84 -5.46
N LYS A 29 0.20 2.24 -4.56
CA LYS A 29 -1.09 2.87 -4.91
C LYS A 29 -0.84 4.23 -5.58
N GLY A 30 -0.97 4.31 -6.90
CA GLY A 30 -0.70 5.54 -7.66
C GLY A 30 0.61 5.52 -8.45
N GLU A 31 1.38 4.43 -8.44
CA GLU A 31 2.42 4.20 -9.44
C GLU A 31 1.77 3.73 -10.74
N LYS A 32 2.20 4.28 -11.87
CA LYS A 32 1.93 3.72 -13.21
C LYS A 32 3.27 3.49 -13.88
N LEU A 33 3.48 2.28 -14.39
CA LEU A 33 4.59 2.01 -15.30
C LEU A 33 4.38 2.85 -16.56
N ASP A 34 5.37 3.66 -16.90
CA ASP A 34 5.39 4.50 -18.11
C ASP A 34 6.16 3.79 -19.22
N LYS A 35 7.45 3.55 -19.02
CA LYS A 35 8.33 2.85 -19.98
C LYS A 35 9.03 1.71 -19.29
N PHE A 36 9.36 0.67 -20.06
CA PHE A 36 10.01 -0.53 -19.56
C PHE A 36 10.96 -1.10 -20.60
N TRP A 37 12.12 -1.59 -20.16
CA TRP A 37 13.05 -2.30 -21.02
C TRP A 37 13.94 -3.26 -20.23
N ILE A 38 14.43 -4.28 -20.93
CA ILE A 38 15.36 -5.29 -20.44
C ILE A 38 16.65 -5.16 -21.25
N VAL A 39 17.80 -5.31 -20.58
CA VAL A 39 19.10 -5.21 -21.23
C VAL A 39 20.00 -6.38 -20.87
N ASN A 40 20.73 -6.87 -21.87
CA ASN A 40 21.67 -7.99 -21.79
C ASN A 40 21.03 -9.32 -21.36
N CYS A 41 19.77 -9.54 -21.69
CA CYS A 41 19.12 -10.84 -21.59
C CYS A 41 18.83 -11.40 -22.99
N ASP A 42 19.10 -12.68 -23.20
CA ASP A 42 18.78 -13.38 -24.45
C ASP A 42 17.25 -13.58 -24.63
N ALA A 43 16.52 -13.59 -23.51
CA ALA A 43 15.06 -13.72 -23.47
C ALA A 43 14.29 -12.65 -24.27
N GLY A 44 14.89 -11.45 -24.44
CA GLY A 44 14.27 -10.32 -25.12
C GLY A 44 14.47 -8.99 -24.38
N ALA A 45 13.84 -7.94 -24.92
CA ALA A 45 14.03 -6.56 -24.47
C ALA A 45 12.76 -5.92 -23.90
N ASP A 46 11.60 -6.55 -24.08
CA ASP A 46 10.30 -5.94 -23.80
C ASP A 46 9.63 -6.53 -22.54
N LEU A 47 8.55 -5.89 -22.10
CA LEU A 47 7.74 -6.33 -20.94
C LEU A 47 7.20 -7.77 -21.09
N LYS A 48 6.85 -8.19 -22.31
CA LYS A 48 6.35 -9.55 -22.60
C LYS A 48 7.41 -10.64 -22.33
N ASP A 49 8.68 -10.26 -22.42
CA ASP A 49 9.82 -11.16 -22.26
C ASP A 49 10.28 -11.26 -20.80
N LEU A 50 9.65 -10.49 -19.90
CA LEU A 50 10.08 -10.33 -18.52
C LEU A 50 10.17 -11.67 -17.78
N ASP A 51 9.12 -12.49 -17.79
CA ASP A 51 9.15 -13.75 -17.03
C ASP A 51 10.28 -14.67 -17.50
N THR A 52 10.55 -14.71 -18.81
CA THR A 52 11.68 -15.46 -19.40
C THR A 52 13.02 -14.84 -19.00
N ALA A 53 13.15 -13.51 -19.05
CA ALA A 53 14.36 -12.81 -18.62
C ALA A 53 14.64 -13.00 -17.12
N LEU A 54 13.61 -13.06 -16.27
CA LEU A 54 13.77 -13.33 -14.85
C LEU A 54 14.29 -14.75 -14.60
N ILE A 55 13.84 -15.73 -15.38
CA ILE A 55 14.36 -17.10 -15.33
C ILE A 55 15.84 -17.12 -15.73
N GLU A 56 16.20 -16.45 -16.82
CA GLU A 56 17.59 -16.35 -17.31
C GLU A 56 18.53 -15.66 -16.30
N ILE A 57 18.05 -14.59 -15.67
CA ILE A 57 18.80 -13.86 -14.63
C ILE A 57 18.98 -14.74 -13.40
N GLU A 58 17.94 -15.42 -12.93
CA GLU A 58 18.06 -16.32 -11.78
C GLU A 58 18.98 -17.51 -12.09
N ALA A 59 18.93 -18.05 -13.31
CA ALA A 59 19.88 -19.08 -13.76
C ALA A 59 21.33 -18.57 -13.68
N THR A 60 21.61 -17.37 -14.18
CA THR A 60 22.94 -16.73 -14.07
C THR A 60 23.35 -16.54 -12.61
N ARG A 61 22.41 -16.16 -11.74
CA ARG A 61 22.67 -15.96 -10.30
C ARG A 61 22.98 -17.26 -9.56
N THR A 62 22.59 -18.42 -10.10
CA THR A 62 22.96 -19.73 -9.52
C THR A 62 24.45 -20.05 -9.63
N LEU A 63 25.20 -19.40 -10.54
CA LEU A 63 26.65 -19.56 -10.68
C LEU A 63 27.43 -19.18 -9.41
N LYS A 64 26.83 -18.37 -8.53
CA LYS A 64 27.42 -17.95 -7.24
C LYS A 64 26.43 -18.12 -6.09
N PRO A 65 26.15 -19.35 -5.62
CA PRO A 65 25.13 -19.61 -4.60
C PRO A 65 25.52 -19.04 -3.22
N GLY A 66 26.81 -18.96 -2.89
CA GLY A 66 27.31 -18.47 -1.60
C GLY A 66 27.22 -16.95 -1.37
N ILE A 67 26.77 -16.17 -2.37
CA ILE A 67 26.61 -14.71 -2.24
C ILE A 67 25.17 -14.40 -1.88
N ALA A 68 24.94 -13.80 -0.71
CA ALA A 68 23.58 -13.48 -0.24
C ALA A 68 22.98 -12.20 -0.85
N ASP A 69 23.77 -11.32 -1.47
CA ASP A 69 23.31 -10.08 -2.08
C ASP A 69 23.86 -9.94 -3.51
N LYS A 70 23.03 -10.29 -4.48
CA LYS A 70 23.39 -10.32 -5.91
C LYS A 70 22.64 -9.26 -6.71
N THR A 71 21.93 -8.34 -6.05
CA THR A 71 21.11 -7.33 -6.71
C THR A 71 21.62 -5.93 -6.37
N TYR A 72 21.70 -5.05 -7.37
CA TYR A 72 21.89 -3.62 -7.17
C TYR A 72 20.64 -2.90 -7.67
N HIS A 73 19.89 -2.27 -6.76
CA HIS A 73 18.67 -1.52 -7.09
C HIS A 73 18.98 -0.03 -7.12
N LEU A 74 18.92 0.56 -8.31
CA LEU A 74 19.06 1.99 -8.56
C LEU A 74 17.68 2.63 -8.72
N VAL A 75 17.50 3.81 -8.13
CA VAL A 75 16.36 4.69 -8.37
C VAL A 75 16.90 6.05 -8.81
N VAL A 76 16.40 6.55 -9.92
CA VAL A 76 16.75 7.85 -10.48
C VAL A 76 15.50 8.71 -10.51
N SER A 77 15.42 9.72 -9.65
CA SER A 77 14.27 10.64 -9.58
C SER A 77 14.55 11.92 -10.36
N PHE A 78 13.58 12.36 -11.14
CA PHE A 78 13.64 13.58 -11.95
C PHE A 78 12.89 14.72 -11.23
N HIS A 79 13.10 15.96 -11.66
CA HIS A 79 12.43 17.11 -11.06
C HIS A 79 10.94 17.13 -11.49
N PRO A 80 10.01 17.66 -10.65
CA PRO A 80 8.62 17.81 -11.07
C PRO A 80 8.49 18.56 -12.41
N GLY A 81 7.66 18.05 -13.32
CA GLY A 81 7.41 18.66 -14.63
C GLY A 81 8.40 18.28 -15.73
N GLU A 82 9.38 17.40 -15.45
CA GLU A 82 10.33 16.88 -16.44
C GLU A 82 9.87 15.54 -17.07
N GLU A 83 8.71 15.01 -16.67
CA GLU A 83 8.22 13.69 -17.09
C GLU A 83 8.12 13.54 -18.61
N ASN A 84 7.68 14.60 -19.29
CA ASN A 84 7.46 14.63 -20.73
C ASN A 84 8.66 15.17 -21.52
N GLN A 85 9.74 15.60 -20.86
CA GLN A 85 10.91 16.15 -21.53
C GLN A 85 11.85 15.08 -22.08
N LEU A 86 11.77 13.85 -21.54
CA LEU A 86 12.67 12.76 -21.89
C LEU A 86 11.97 11.67 -22.72
N THR A 87 12.51 11.41 -23.91
CA THR A 87 12.09 10.28 -24.73
C THR A 87 12.55 8.95 -24.13
N GLN A 88 12.00 7.83 -24.60
CA GLN A 88 12.44 6.50 -24.16
C GLN A 88 13.94 6.28 -24.44
N ASP A 89 14.42 6.69 -25.62
CA ASP A 89 15.83 6.54 -25.98
C ASP A 89 16.75 7.34 -25.06
N GLN A 90 16.34 8.55 -24.66
CA GLN A 90 17.09 9.37 -23.70
C GLN A 90 17.11 8.73 -22.31
N LEU A 91 15.99 8.16 -21.86
CA LEU A 91 15.92 7.41 -20.59
C LEU A 91 16.80 6.16 -20.61
N GLN A 92 16.82 5.43 -21.73
CA GLN A 92 17.71 4.29 -21.94
C GLN A 92 19.18 4.71 -21.98
N ASP A 93 19.51 5.87 -22.54
CA ASP A 93 20.87 6.41 -22.52
C ASP A 93 21.31 6.85 -21.11
N ILE A 94 20.42 7.46 -20.33
CA ILE A 94 20.65 7.78 -18.91
C ILE A 94 20.93 6.50 -18.13
N GLU A 95 20.07 5.49 -18.28
CA GLU A 95 20.24 4.15 -17.70
C GLU A 95 21.59 3.54 -18.07
N ARG A 96 21.92 3.50 -19.37
CA ARG A 96 23.18 2.95 -19.89
C ARG A 96 24.40 3.69 -19.34
N SER A 97 24.33 5.01 -19.20
CA SER A 97 25.40 5.83 -18.62
C SER A 97 25.66 5.45 -17.17
N PHE A 98 24.60 5.25 -16.36
CA PHE A 98 24.74 4.72 -15.01
C PHE A 98 25.30 3.30 -15.01
N ALA A 99 24.80 2.42 -15.88
CA ALA A 99 25.27 1.03 -16.00
C ALA A 99 26.78 0.97 -16.27
N GLN A 100 27.26 1.69 -17.27
CA GLN A 100 28.68 1.75 -17.65
C GLN A 100 29.54 2.27 -16.50
N ALA A 101 29.16 3.41 -15.90
CA ALA A 101 29.93 4.04 -14.84
C ALA A 101 29.98 3.21 -13.55
N LEU A 102 28.94 2.41 -13.28
CA LEU A 102 28.90 1.48 -12.14
C LEU A 102 29.61 0.15 -12.43
N GLY A 103 30.03 -0.11 -13.68
CA GLY A 103 30.64 -1.38 -14.10
C GLY A 103 29.63 -2.51 -14.35
N TYR A 104 28.38 -2.15 -14.65
CA TYR A 104 27.28 -3.06 -14.99
C TYR A 104 26.88 -3.00 -16.47
N GLY A 105 27.74 -2.45 -17.35
CA GLY A 105 27.45 -2.28 -18.78
C GLY A 105 27.01 -3.56 -19.48
N ASP A 106 27.71 -4.67 -19.20
CA ASP A 106 27.47 -6.01 -19.76
C ASP A 106 26.65 -6.92 -18.83
N HIS A 107 26.12 -6.39 -17.74
CA HIS A 107 25.30 -7.14 -16.80
C HIS A 107 23.83 -7.13 -17.21
N GLN A 108 23.16 -8.25 -16.96
CA GLN A 108 21.71 -8.36 -17.11
C GLN A 108 20.99 -7.39 -16.18
N ARG A 109 19.95 -6.74 -16.70
CA ARG A 109 19.17 -5.77 -15.93
C ARG A 109 17.79 -5.53 -16.48
N VAL A 110 16.91 -5.09 -15.59
CA VAL A 110 15.55 -4.66 -15.87
C VAL A 110 15.39 -3.22 -15.42
N ALA A 111 14.81 -2.38 -16.27
CA ALA A 111 14.54 -0.98 -15.97
C ALA A 111 13.09 -0.62 -16.27
N GLY A 112 12.52 0.28 -15.46
CA GLY A 112 11.19 0.80 -15.66
C GLY A 112 11.03 2.20 -15.07
N THR A 113 10.32 3.07 -15.78
CA THR A 113 9.98 4.41 -15.31
C THR A 113 8.58 4.42 -14.74
N HIS A 114 8.43 5.09 -13.61
CA HIS A 114 7.17 5.22 -12.89
C HIS A 114 6.81 6.69 -12.78
N ILE A 115 5.59 7.02 -13.18
CA ILE A 115 5.00 8.33 -12.94
C ILE A 115 4.30 8.23 -11.57
N ASN A 116 5.06 8.52 -10.50
CA ASN A 116 4.56 8.55 -9.13
C ASN A 116 3.68 9.80 -8.89
N THR A 117 3.01 9.87 -7.74
CA THR A 117 2.32 11.09 -7.28
C THR A 117 3.26 12.20 -6.82
N ASP A 118 4.49 11.87 -6.38
CA ASP A 118 5.42 12.86 -5.84
C ASP A 118 6.48 13.33 -6.87
N ASN A 119 7.05 12.43 -7.67
CA ASN A 119 8.05 12.72 -8.73
C ASN A 119 8.17 11.56 -9.73
N PHE A 120 8.38 11.85 -11.02
CA PHE A 120 8.80 10.85 -12.01
C PHE A 120 10.15 10.25 -11.67
N HIS A 121 10.27 8.93 -11.77
CA HIS A 121 11.50 8.24 -11.42
C HIS A 121 11.66 6.93 -12.18
N MET A 122 12.91 6.51 -12.34
CA MET A 122 13.33 5.30 -13.03
C MET A 122 13.93 4.32 -12.03
N HIS A 123 13.37 3.11 -11.96
CA HIS A 123 13.97 1.99 -11.27
C HIS A 123 14.84 1.17 -12.22
N VAL A 124 16.02 0.76 -11.76
CA VAL A 124 16.89 -0.18 -12.48
C VAL A 124 17.38 -1.24 -11.52
N ALA A 125 17.13 -2.51 -11.84
CA ALA A 125 17.64 -3.65 -11.11
C ALA A 125 18.79 -4.29 -11.90
N PHE A 126 20.03 -4.19 -11.40
CA PHE A 126 21.17 -4.87 -12.00
C PHE A 126 21.41 -6.22 -11.32
N ASN A 127 21.65 -7.27 -12.12
CA ASN A 127 22.25 -8.50 -11.64
C ASN A 127 23.75 -8.25 -11.38
N LYS A 128 24.21 -8.39 -10.14
CA LYS A 128 25.63 -8.22 -9.80
C LYS A 128 26.51 -9.34 -10.35
N ILE A 129 25.93 -10.49 -10.71
CA ILE A 129 26.66 -11.59 -11.33
C ILE A 129 26.76 -11.33 -12.83
N HIS A 130 27.97 -11.25 -13.35
CA HIS A 130 28.20 -11.07 -14.77
C HIS A 130 27.78 -12.34 -15.55
N PRO A 131 26.97 -12.24 -16.62
CA PRO A 131 26.42 -13.41 -17.32
C PRO A 131 27.50 -14.31 -17.94
N VAL A 132 28.51 -13.72 -18.58
CA VAL A 132 29.61 -14.49 -19.21
C VAL A 132 30.67 -14.97 -18.19
N THR A 133 31.19 -14.07 -17.34
CA THR A 133 32.33 -14.42 -16.45
C THR A 133 31.92 -15.10 -15.14
N GLY A 134 30.63 -15.03 -14.77
CA GLY A 134 30.11 -15.51 -13.49
C GLY A 134 30.65 -14.77 -12.26
N ARG A 135 31.39 -13.67 -12.44
CA ARG A 135 31.97 -12.88 -11.32
C ARG A 135 30.92 -11.94 -10.74
N CYS A 136 30.94 -11.76 -9.42
CA CYS A 136 30.12 -10.78 -8.74
C CYS A 136 30.83 -9.43 -8.70
N HIS A 137 30.15 -8.36 -9.12
CA HIS A 137 30.65 -6.99 -9.09
C HIS A 137 29.86 -6.12 -8.11
N THR A 138 30.57 -5.35 -7.29
CA THR A 138 29.98 -4.32 -6.42
C THR A 138 30.83 -3.06 -6.48
N PRO A 139 30.28 -1.94 -7.00
CA PRO A 139 31.04 -0.69 -7.13
C PRO A 139 31.40 -0.11 -5.76
N ARG A 140 32.59 0.47 -5.67
CA ARG A 140 33.09 1.17 -4.48
C ARG A 140 32.75 2.65 -4.58
N GLN A 141 32.22 3.24 -3.50
CA GLN A 141 31.84 4.67 -3.46
C GLN A 141 30.86 5.06 -4.60
N ASP A 142 29.90 4.18 -4.89
CA ASP A 142 28.85 4.35 -5.88
C ASP A 142 28.20 5.75 -5.83
N PHE A 143 27.94 6.31 -4.64
CA PHE A 143 27.34 7.64 -4.47
C PHE A 143 28.08 8.78 -5.21
N LYS A 144 29.42 8.72 -5.36
CA LYS A 144 30.16 9.75 -6.12
C LYS A 144 29.94 9.59 -7.61
N THR A 145 29.99 8.35 -8.08
CA THR A 145 29.71 8.00 -9.47
C THR A 145 28.29 8.40 -9.84
N LEU A 146 27.31 8.07 -9.00
CA LEU A 146 25.91 8.45 -9.20
C LEU A 146 25.74 9.96 -9.30
N ALA A 147 26.35 10.74 -8.40
CA ALA A 147 26.26 12.20 -8.44
C ALA A 147 26.91 12.80 -9.69
N LYS A 148 28.08 12.27 -10.11
CA LYS A 148 28.76 12.71 -11.33
C LYS A 148 27.91 12.45 -12.58
N ILE A 149 27.43 11.21 -12.76
CA ILE A 149 26.62 10.85 -13.92
C ILE A 149 25.29 11.60 -13.91
N ALA A 150 24.70 11.83 -12.73
CA ALA A 150 23.47 12.62 -12.66
C ALA A 150 23.68 14.04 -13.21
N ARG A 151 24.77 14.71 -12.82
CA ARG A 151 25.12 16.04 -13.32
C ARG A 151 25.42 16.06 -14.83
N GLU A 152 26.14 15.05 -15.32
CA GLU A 152 26.44 14.92 -16.75
C GLU A 152 25.16 14.74 -17.59
N MET A 153 24.22 13.90 -17.12
CA MET A 153 22.95 13.67 -17.79
C MET A 153 22.01 14.87 -17.70
N GLU A 154 21.99 15.58 -16.56
CA GLU A 154 21.27 16.85 -16.42
C GLU A 154 21.74 17.86 -17.48
N GLN A 155 23.06 18.03 -17.61
CA GLN A 155 23.65 18.94 -18.61
C GLN A 155 23.38 18.49 -20.04
N LYS A 156 23.54 17.17 -20.32
CA LYS A 156 23.34 16.60 -21.66
C LYS A 156 21.92 16.81 -22.18
N TYR A 157 20.92 16.68 -21.31
CA TYR A 157 19.51 16.76 -21.69
C TYR A 157 18.83 18.07 -21.30
N GLY A 158 19.58 19.06 -20.79
CA GLY A 158 19.03 20.35 -20.40
C GLY A 158 18.06 20.28 -19.21
N LEU A 159 18.22 19.28 -18.34
CA LEU A 159 17.37 19.10 -17.16
C LEU A 159 17.79 20.05 -16.04
N THR A 160 16.88 20.24 -15.09
CA THR A 160 17.10 21.02 -13.88
C THR A 160 18.23 20.41 -13.07
N VAL A 161 19.28 21.20 -12.91
CA VAL A 161 20.45 20.86 -12.13
C VAL A 161 20.10 20.87 -10.64
N ASP A 162 20.11 19.70 -10.01
CA ASP A 162 19.89 19.60 -8.56
C ASP A 162 21.17 20.01 -7.80
N LYS A 163 21.01 20.59 -6.60
CA LYS A 163 22.13 20.96 -5.73
C LYS A 163 22.78 19.69 -5.18
N GLY A 164 23.87 19.28 -5.80
CA GLY A 164 24.57 18.05 -5.54
C GLY A 164 25.56 18.15 -4.37
N MET A 165 25.96 17.00 -3.83
CA MET A 165 26.97 16.89 -2.77
C MET A 165 28.39 17.37 -3.20
N THR A 166 28.58 17.59 -4.50
CA THR A 166 29.82 18.06 -5.13
C THR A 166 29.83 19.57 -5.39
N ASP A 167 28.72 20.27 -5.19
CA ASP A 167 28.66 21.71 -5.39
C ASP A 167 29.44 22.44 -4.28
N ALA A 168 30.30 23.38 -4.68
CA ALA A 168 31.07 24.18 -3.75
C ALA A 168 30.13 25.01 -2.85
N GLY A 169 30.25 24.85 -1.53
CA GLY A 169 29.39 25.54 -0.55
C GLY A 169 28.17 24.77 -0.07
N ALA A 170 27.95 23.52 -0.54
CA ALA A 170 26.94 22.65 0.05
C ALA A 170 27.31 22.29 1.50
N GLU A 171 26.67 22.94 2.49
CA GLU A 171 26.80 22.55 3.89
C GLU A 171 26.39 21.09 4.05
N ARG A 172 27.35 20.22 4.35
CA ARG A 172 27.05 18.83 4.70
C ARG A 172 26.15 18.86 5.92
N ASN A 173 24.93 18.36 5.76
CA ASN A 173 24.00 18.22 6.88
C ASN A 173 24.72 17.46 8.02
N PRO A 174 24.73 18.02 9.25
CA PRO A 174 25.62 17.52 10.30
C PRO A 174 25.20 16.17 10.87
N VAL A 175 24.01 15.67 10.50
CA VAL A 175 23.46 14.38 10.93
C VAL A 175 23.24 13.46 9.74
N SER A 176 23.27 12.14 9.99
CA SER A 176 23.04 11.15 8.94
C SER A 176 21.64 11.23 8.35
N ARG A 177 21.48 10.70 7.13
CA ARG A 177 20.15 10.55 6.51
C ARG A 177 19.18 9.75 7.38
N LYS A 178 19.68 8.70 8.04
CA LYS A 178 18.86 7.87 8.95
C LYS A 178 18.33 8.67 10.14
N ALA A 179 19.16 9.56 10.70
CA ALA A 179 18.76 10.46 11.76
C ALA A 179 17.67 11.44 11.30
N ARG A 180 17.83 12.03 10.10
CA ARG A 180 16.81 12.90 9.50
C ARG A 180 15.49 12.20 9.23
N ASP A 181 15.53 10.99 8.67
CA ASP A 181 14.33 10.21 8.39
C ASP A 181 13.57 9.87 9.68
N TYR A 182 14.32 9.57 10.76
CA TYR A 182 13.73 9.37 12.09
C TYR A 182 13.07 10.66 12.62
N GLU A 183 13.75 11.81 12.53
CA GLU A 183 13.24 13.11 12.96
C GLU A 183 11.96 13.49 12.20
N ALA A 184 11.96 13.33 10.88
CA ALA A 184 10.80 13.64 10.04
C ALA A 184 9.60 12.73 10.32
N LYS A 185 9.84 11.44 10.58
CA LYS A 185 8.76 10.46 10.82
C LYS A 185 8.16 10.56 12.22
N THR A 186 8.99 10.81 13.22
CA THR A 186 8.58 10.74 14.64
C THR A 186 8.35 12.11 15.26
N TRP A 187 8.85 13.17 14.64
CA TRP A 187 8.94 14.53 15.18
C TRP A 187 9.72 14.62 16.50
N GLN A 188 10.61 13.65 16.73
CA GLN A 188 11.51 13.59 17.89
C GLN A 188 12.94 13.83 17.42
N GLN A 189 13.69 14.60 18.21
CA GLN A 189 15.12 14.81 18.01
C GLN A 189 15.83 13.46 17.98
N SER A 190 16.76 13.26 17.04
CA SER A 190 17.58 12.05 17.00
C SER A 190 18.76 12.11 17.96
N PHE A 191 19.33 10.93 18.27
CA PHE A 191 20.57 10.84 19.04
C PHE A 191 21.73 11.60 18.36
N GLU A 192 21.86 11.47 17.03
CA GLU A 192 22.96 12.13 16.31
C GLU A 192 22.86 13.66 16.43
N ARG A 193 21.64 14.21 16.31
CA ARG A 193 21.42 15.64 16.46
C ARG A 193 21.77 16.15 17.85
N HIS A 194 21.39 15.41 18.89
CA HIS A 194 21.79 15.74 20.26
C HIS A 194 23.31 15.77 20.44
N VAL A 195 24.02 14.77 19.92
CA VAL A 195 25.49 14.73 19.99
C VAL A 195 26.13 15.89 19.21
N VAL A 196 25.58 16.24 18.04
CA VAL A 196 26.03 17.38 17.23
C VAL A 196 25.79 18.72 17.94
N GLU A 197 24.64 18.90 18.61
CA GLU A 197 24.34 20.13 19.37
C GLU A 197 25.33 20.35 20.52
N HIS A 198 25.84 19.26 21.11
CA HIS A 198 26.88 19.30 22.13
C HIS A 198 28.30 19.10 21.58
N LYS A 199 28.49 19.18 20.25
CA LYS A 199 29.77 18.90 19.57
C LYS A 199 30.94 19.66 20.20
N ALA A 200 30.79 20.98 20.39
CA ALA A 200 31.87 21.83 20.88
C ALA A 200 32.34 21.40 22.29
N GLU A 201 31.40 21.07 23.17
CA GLU A 201 31.71 20.64 24.54
C GLU A 201 32.33 19.23 24.56
N ILE A 202 31.79 18.32 23.77
CA ILE A 202 32.29 16.94 23.64
C ILE A 202 33.71 16.91 23.08
N ILE A 203 34.00 17.72 22.06
CA ILE A 203 35.34 17.82 21.48
C ILE A 203 36.32 18.39 22.49
N LYS A 204 35.93 19.45 23.23
CA LYS A 204 36.78 20.02 24.29
C LYS A 204 37.16 18.98 25.34
N VAL A 205 36.23 18.11 25.73
CA VAL A 205 36.49 16.99 26.64
C VAL A 205 37.48 16.00 26.03
N ILE A 206 37.25 15.57 24.78
CA ILE A 206 38.11 14.61 24.10
C ILE A 206 39.52 15.17 23.94
N ASP A 207 39.66 16.41 23.47
CA ASP A 207 40.95 17.06 23.22
C ASP A 207 41.71 17.37 24.51
N GLY A 208 41.02 17.56 25.64
CA GLY A 208 41.64 17.77 26.95
C GLY A 208 42.13 16.48 27.64
N ALA A 209 41.65 15.31 27.23
CA ALA A 209 42.03 14.03 27.83
C ALA A 209 43.39 13.52 27.33
N THR A 210 44.17 12.92 28.22
CA THR A 210 45.48 12.31 27.94
C THR A 210 45.43 10.78 27.94
N THR A 211 44.40 10.20 28.55
CA THR A 211 44.17 8.74 28.60
C THR A 211 42.77 8.36 28.10
N TRP A 212 42.59 7.11 27.68
CA TRP A 212 41.26 6.59 27.31
C TRP A 212 40.26 6.61 28.48
N ALA A 213 40.74 6.44 29.71
CA ALA A 213 39.91 6.50 30.91
C ALA A 213 39.30 7.91 31.09
N GLU A 214 40.12 8.96 30.99
CA GLU A 214 39.67 10.36 31.04
C GLU A 214 38.67 10.70 29.96
N VAL A 215 38.84 10.16 28.74
CA VAL A 215 37.86 10.33 27.66
C VAL A 215 36.51 9.74 28.07
N HIS A 216 36.47 8.48 28.50
CA HIS A 216 35.20 7.83 28.86
C HIS A 216 34.55 8.47 30.09
N GLU A 217 35.34 8.91 31.07
CA GLU A 217 34.86 9.65 32.24
C GLU A 217 34.26 11.00 31.85
N GLY A 218 34.95 11.78 31.01
CA GLY A 218 34.46 13.07 30.55
C GLY A 218 33.23 12.98 29.63
N LEU A 219 33.04 11.86 28.94
CA LEU A 219 31.85 11.60 28.12
C LEU A 219 30.64 11.08 28.93
N ALA A 220 30.88 10.57 30.15
CA ALA A 220 29.84 10.00 31.00
C ALA A 220 28.67 10.98 31.32
N PRO A 221 28.89 12.30 31.55
CA PRO A 221 27.82 13.28 31.75
C PRO A 221 26.87 13.41 30.54
N TYR A 222 27.36 13.19 29.32
CA TYR A 222 26.56 13.19 28.09
C TYR A 222 25.87 11.85 27.83
N GLY A 223 26.12 10.84 28.68
CA GLY A 223 25.58 9.50 28.51
C GLY A 223 26.03 8.83 27.22
N ILE A 224 27.24 9.15 26.74
CA ILE A 224 27.84 8.56 25.55
C ILE A 224 29.19 7.92 25.86
N GLU A 225 29.59 6.98 25.02
CA GLU A 225 30.86 6.25 25.11
C GLU A 225 31.46 6.05 23.71
N LEU A 226 32.80 5.94 23.63
CA LEU A 226 33.46 5.58 22.38
C LEU A 226 33.70 4.06 22.33
N LYS A 227 33.23 3.41 21.27
CA LYS A 227 33.40 1.97 21.07
C LYS A 227 34.08 1.67 19.75
N LYS A 228 35.02 0.73 19.75
CA LYS A 228 35.64 0.21 18.53
C LYS A 228 34.61 -0.60 17.73
N ARG A 229 34.51 -0.31 16.43
CA ARG A 229 33.65 -1.06 15.49
C ARG A 229 34.33 -1.12 14.13
N GLY A 230 34.80 -2.32 13.77
CA GLY A 230 35.64 -2.52 12.59
C GLY A 230 36.93 -1.70 12.69
N ALA A 231 37.32 -1.05 11.59
CA ALA A 231 38.53 -0.22 11.51
C ALA A 231 38.38 1.19 12.12
N GLY A 232 37.34 1.47 12.91
CA GLY A 232 37.10 2.81 13.44
C GLY A 232 36.36 2.84 14.78
N LEU A 233 35.93 4.05 15.17
CA LEU A 233 35.20 4.33 16.40
C LEU A 233 33.76 4.78 16.12
N VAL A 234 32.88 4.42 17.04
CA VAL A 234 31.50 4.90 17.11
C VAL A 234 31.26 5.59 18.46
N VAL A 235 30.56 6.72 18.43
CA VAL A 235 29.95 7.32 19.61
C VAL A 235 28.63 6.57 19.84
N ALA A 236 28.53 5.85 20.95
CA ALA A 236 27.35 5.07 21.31
C ALA A 236 26.66 5.71 22.51
N GLN A 237 25.33 5.65 22.52
CA GLN A 237 24.52 5.99 23.68
C GLN A 237 24.66 4.89 24.72
N VAL A 238 24.93 5.27 25.96
CA VAL A 238 24.98 4.33 27.08
C VAL A 238 23.57 3.89 27.46
N ASP A 239 23.36 2.58 27.60
CA ASP A 239 22.05 1.93 27.87
C ASP A 239 20.99 2.18 26.78
N GLY A 240 21.43 2.56 25.58
CA GLY A 240 20.55 2.94 24.47
C GLY A 240 20.94 2.31 23.13
N LYS A 241 20.13 2.60 22.11
CA LYS A 241 20.35 2.14 20.73
C LYS A 241 20.98 3.20 19.83
N GLY A 242 21.11 4.45 20.30
CA GLY A 242 21.72 5.55 19.55
C GLY A 242 23.19 5.30 19.27
N ARG A 243 23.61 5.46 18.01
CA ARG A 243 25.02 5.30 17.59
C ARG A 243 25.31 6.22 16.41
N MET A 244 26.48 6.83 16.39
CA MET A 244 27.02 7.54 15.22
C MET A 244 28.52 7.27 15.04
N LYS A 245 29.03 7.41 13.83
CA LYS A 245 30.48 7.29 13.58
C LYS A 245 31.20 8.45 14.25
N ALA A 246 32.26 8.17 15.02
CA ALA A 246 32.99 9.21 15.75
C ALA A 246 33.61 10.24 14.80
N SER A 247 34.13 9.79 13.65
CA SER A 247 34.70 10.69 12.65
C SER A 247 33.68 11.62 11.96
N THR A 248 32.38 11.35 12.10
CA THR A 248 31.32 12.23 11.59
C THR A 248 31.08 13.40 12.56
N LEU A 249 31.28 13.18 13.86
CA LEU A 249 31.27 14.26 14.84
C LEU A 249 32.43 15.21 14.59
N ASP A 250 33.64 14.67 14.53
CA ASP A 250 34.84 15.40 14.10
C ASP A 250 35.92 14.46 13.58
N ARG A 251 36.75 14.95 12.63
CA ARG A 251 37.88 14.17 12.11
C ARG A 251 38.92 13.90 13.20
N SER A 252 39.04 14.76 14.23
CA SER A 252 39.90 14.52 15.41
C SER A 252 39.51 13.25 16.17
N CYS A 253 38.22 12.92 16.23
CA CYS A 253 37.67 11.75 16.93
C CYS A 253 37.84 10.41 16.17
N SER A 254 38.68 10.35 15.14
CA SER A 254 38.98 9.10 14.44
C SER A 254 39.86 8.18 15.28
N LEU A 255 39.71 6.85 15.13
CA LEU A 255 40.50 5.87 15.88
C LEU A 255 42.01 6.13 15.78
N ALA A 256 42.53 6.29 14.56
CA ALA A 256 43.96 6.51 14.35
C ALA A 256 44.50 7.78 15.04
N LYS A 257 43.75 8.89 15.02
CA LYS A 257 44.17 10.14 15.68
C LYS A 257 44.08 10.07 17.20
N LEU A 258 43.09 9.35 17.72
CA LEU A 258 42.97 9.14 19.16
C LEU A 258 44.03 8.15 19.65
N GLU A 259 44.31 7.08 18.91
CA GLU A 259 45.38 6.13 19.25
C GLU A 259 46.77 6.76 19.17
N SER A 260 47.02 7.68 18.22
CA SER A 260 48.29 8.40 18.16
C SER A 260 48.54 9.31 19.37
N ARG A 261 47.48 9.71 20.09
CA ARG A 261 47.58 10.64 21.23
C ARG A 261 47.42 9.95 22.58
N LEU A 262 46.51 8.98 22.68
CA LEU A 262 46.11 8.31 23.92
C LEU A 262 46.71 6.89 24.03
N GLY A 263 47.44 6.43 23.02
CA GLY A 263 47.92 5.05 22.92
C GLY A 263 46.85 4.06 22.44
N PRO A 264 47.14 2.74 22.45
CA PRO A 264 46.22 1.71 21.96
C PRO A 264 44.84 1.81 22.59
N TYR A 265 43.78 1.60 21.80
CA TYR A 265 42.41 1.73 22.29
C TYR A 265 42.14 0.86 23.53
N ALA A 266 41.67 1.50 24.60
CA ALA A 266 41.12 0.84 25.77
C ALA A 266 39.59 0.97 25.81
N ALA A 267 38.92 -0.15 26.06
CA ALA A 267 37.46 -0.19 26.21
C ALA A 267 37.03 0.60 27.46
N PRO A 268 35.80 1.17 27.45
CA PRO A 268 35.25 1.79 28.64
C PRO A 268 35.20 0.76 29.79
N PRO A 269 35.50 1.17 31.04
CA PRO A 269 35.48 0.26 32.18
C PRO A 269 34.10 -0.35 32.40
N GLU A 270 34.05 -1.59 32.90
CA GLU A 270 32.78 -2.23 33.27
C GLU A 270 32.06 -1.39 34.32
N ARG A 271 30.82 -1.03 34.01
CA ARG A 271 30.09 -0.03 34.78
C ARG A 271 29.40 -0.71 35.96
N ASN A 272 29.85 -0.40 37.17
CA ASN A 272 29.10 -0.74 38.37
C ASN A 272 27.85 0.16 38.43
N LYS A 273 26.65 -0.44 38.37
CA LYS A 273 25.38 0.30 38.28
C LYS A 273 25.11 1.16 39.52
N ASP A 274 25.74 0.82 40.65
CA ASP A 274 25.52 1.46 41.94
C ASP A 274 26.30 2.78 42.11
N ASN A 275 27.36 3.01 41.32
CA ASN A 275 28.24 4.19 41.42
C ASN A 275 28.37 4.98 40.10
N ALA A 276 27.36 4.92 39.22
CA ALA A 276 27.41 5.63 37.95
C ALA A 276 27.29 7.16 38.15
N PRO A 277 28.20 7.99 37.60
CA PRO A 277 28.10 9.44 37.71
C PRO A 277 26.80 9.96 37.06
N PRO A 278 26.20 11.04 37.59
CA PRO A 278 24.92 11.55 37.13
C PRO A 278 25.02 12.01 35.67
N LYS A 279 24.15 11.45 34.82
CA LYS A 279 24.08 11.76 33.38
C LYS A 279 23.39 13.11 33.13
N LYS A 280 24.05 14.22 33.43
CA LYS A 280 23.49 15.58 33.39
C LYS A 280 22.93 15.99 32.02
N LYS A 281 23.58 15.57 30.92
CA LYS A 281 23.24 15.91 29.53
C LYS A 281 23.00 14.67 28.67
N ALA A 282 22.55 13.56 29.29
CA ALA A 282 22.21 12.37 28.53
C ALA A 282 21.12 12.65 27.49
N TYR A 283 21.30 12.04 26.32
CA TYR A 283 20.27 12.07 25.29
C TYR A 283 18.97 11.47 25.82
N GLN A 284 17.93 12.30 25.80
CA GLN A 284 16.55 11.89 25.89
C GLN A 284 15.84 12.48 24.67
N PRO A 285 15.01 11.70 23.96
CA PRO A 285 14.25 12.24 22.85
C PRO A 285 13.47 13.47 23.31
N LYS A 286 13.48 14.53 22.51
CA LYS A 286 12.70 15.75 22.75
C LYS A 286 11.93 16.11 21.48
N PRO A 287 10.83 16.87 21.59
CA PRO A 287 10.11 17.33 20.41
C PRO A 287 10.99 18.20 19.49
N MET A 288 10.84 18.03 18.18
CA MET A 288 11.48 18.88 17.18
C MET A 288 10.69 20.18 16.88
N THR A 289 9.38 20.16 17.10
CA THR A 289 8.52 21.33 16.86
C THR A 289 8.76 22.41 17.92
N ARG A 290 8.36 23.65 17.66
CA ARG A 290 8.42 24.75 18.63
C ARG A 290 7.01 25.31 18.81
N HIS A 291 6.38 25.05 19.95
CA HIS A 291 5.06 25.62 20.26
C HIS A 291 4.91 25.92 21.76
N PRO A 292 4.30 27.05 22.17
CA PRO A 292 4.20 27.43 23.59
C PRO A 292 3.54 26.36 24.48
N GLY A 293 2.48 25.70 23.99
CA GLY A 293 1.78 24.64 24.71
C GLY A 293 2.45 23.24 24.70
N GLN A 294 3.58 23.11 23.99
CA GLN A 294 4.21 21.83 23.72
C GLN A 294 4.75 21.13 24.97
N ASN A 295 5.27 21.91 25.93
CA ASN A 295 5.82 21.35 27.17
C ASN A 295 4.76 20.59 27.98
N ARG A 296 3.51 21.08 27.99
CA ARG A 296 2.38 20.41 28.65
C ARG A 296 2.07 19.07 27.99
N LEU A 297 1.91 19.09 26.66
CA LEU A 297 1.58 17.88 25.88
C LEU A 297 2.74 16.86 25.91
N TRP A 298 3.99 17.32 25.89
CA TRP A 298 5.16 16.44 25.97
C TRP A 298 5.21 15.72 27.32
N ARG A 299 4.96 16.43 28.42
CA ARG A 299 4.85 15.81 29.75
C ARG A 299 3.75 14.76 29.77
N ALA A 300 2.57 15.07 29.25
CA ALA A 300 1.45 14.12 29.16
C ALA A 300 1.83 12.87 28.35
N TYR A 301 2.47 13.03 27.19
CA TYR A 301 2.99 11.91 26.39
C TYR A 301 4.01 11.05 27.14
N THR A 302 4.99 11.67 27.79
CA THR A 302 6.01 10.93 28.55
C THR A 302 5.43 10.17 29.74
N GLN A 303 4.36 10.68 30.37
CA GLN A 303 3.63 10.01 31.43
C GLN A 303 2.75 8.86 30.90
N ALA A 304 2.06 9.07 29.77
CA ALA A 304 1.21 8.08 29.11
C ALA A 304 1.99 6.90 28.51
N LYS A 305 3.32 7.03 28.35
CA LYS A 305 4.23 5.96 27.92
C LYS A 305 4.48 4.89 29.00
N LYS A 306 4.04 5.13 30.24
CA LYS A 306 3.93 4.09 31.29
C LYS A 306 2.74 3.17 30.95
N PRO A 307 2.74 1.88 31.31
CA PRO A 307 1.75 0.91 30.81
C PRO A 307 0.32 1.22 31.29
N GLY A 308 -0.40 2.04 30.52
CA GLY A 308 -1.78 2.46 30.77
C GLY A 308 -2.71 2.22 29.57
N PHE A 309 -3.99 2.59 29.74
CA PHE A 309 -5.08 2.38 28.77
C PHE A 309 -4.76 2.88 27.34
N LEU A 310 -4.19 4.08 27.20
CA LEU A 310 -3.83 4.68 25.92
C LEU A 310 -2.74 3.90 25.15
N GLY A 311 -1.78 3.31 25.85
CA GLY A 311 -0.68 2.53 25.24
C GLY A 311 -1.10 1.14 24.77
N ARG A 312 -2.09 0.52 25.44
CA ARG A 312 -2.60 -0.82 25.11
C ARG A 312 -3.63 -0.84 23.98
N VAL A 313 -4.45 0.21 23.84
CA VAL A 313 -5.57 0.23 22.89
C VAL A 313 -5.24 1.00 21.60
N LEU A 314 -4.63 2.19 21.70
CA LEU A 314 -4.46 3.09 20.54
C LEU A 314 -3.10 3.00 19.83
N HIS A 315 -2.20 2.09 20.24
CA HIS A 315 -0.90 1.86 19.58
C HIS A 315 -0.06 3.13 19.35
N ILE A 316 -0.07 4.09 20.27
CA ILE A 316 0.72 5.33 20.17
C ILE A 316 2.22 5.00 20.33
N ARG A 317 2.99 5.02 19.23
CA ARG A 317 4.41 4.60 19.22
C ARG A 317 5.37 5.75 19.38
N ASN A 318 5.04 6.91 18.82
CA ASN A 318 5.91 8.09 18.79
C ASN A 318 5.13 9.39 19.09
N TRP A 319 5.85 10.52 19.08
CA TRP A 319 5.29 11.83 19.42
C TRP A 319 4.27 12.34 18.41
N LYS A 320 4.52 12.12 17.12
CA LYS A 320 3.57 12.46 16.04
C LYS A 320 2.25 11.71 16.23
N ASP A 321 2.30 10.40 16.49
CA ASP A 321 1.09 9.59 16.71
C ASP A 321 0.25 10.14 17.89
N TYR A 322 0.93 10.55 18.97
CA TYR A 322 0.27 11.12 20.15
C TYR A 322 -0.45 12.43 19.83
N LEU A 323 0.22 13.35 19.11
CA LEU A 323 -0.39 14.62 18.72
C LEU A 323 -1.60 14.43 17.79
N LEU A 324 -1.52 13.47 16.86
CA LEU A 324 -2.66 13.15 16.00
C LEU A 324 -3.84 12.57 16.80
N ALA A 325 -3.57 11.69 17.77
CA ALA A 325 -4.59 11.14 18.64
C ALA A 325 -5.24 12.20 19.55
N GLU A 326 -4.46 13.16 20.07
CA GLU A 326 -4.99 14.29 20.84
C GLU A 326 -5.81 15.24 19.96
N ALA A 327 -5.40 15.50 18.72
CA ALA A 327 -6.16 16.32 17.78
C ALA A 327 -7.56 15.74 17.49
N HIS A 328 -7.72 14.42 17.47
CA HIS A 328 -9.04 13.78 17.32
C HIS A 328 -10.00 14.03 18.50
N LYS A 329 -9.51 14.48 19.65
CA LYS A 329 -10.36 14.83 20.82
C LYS A 329 -10.87 16.26 20.77
N ASP A 330 -10.31 17.09 19.89
CA ASP A 330 -10.67 18.50 19.73
C ASP A 330 -11.22 18.71 18.31
N ALA A 331 -12.52 18.96 18.22
CA ALA A 331 -13.22 19.12 16.94
C ALA A 331 -12.62 20.25 16.08
N LEU A 332 -12.12 21.32 16.70
CA LEU A 332 -11.48 22.42 15.97
C LEU A 332 -10.10 22.01 15.46
N ALA A 333 -9.30 21.33 16.28
CA ALA A 333 -8.00 20.82 15.86
C ALA A 333 -8.13 19.81 14.71
N LEU A 334 -9.14 18.92 14.79
CA LEU A 334 -9.44 17.98 13.71
C LEU A 334 -9.91 18.69 12.45
N ALA A 335 -10.79 19.68 12.55
CA ALA A 335 -11.22 20.50 11.42
C ALA A 335 -10.03 21.21 10.78
N ILE A 336 -9.11 21.80 11.57
CA ILE A 336 -7.89 22.43 11.04
C ILE A 336 -7.03 21.38 10.32
N VAL A 337 -6.77 20.21 10.91
CA VAL A 337 -5.97 19.16 10.25
C VAL A 337 -6.60 18.69 8.94
N LEU A 338 -7.92 18.49 8.93
CA LEU A 338 -8.66 18.13 7.72
C LEU A 338 -8.62 19.25 6.68
N THR A 339 -8.89 20.50 7.06
CA THR A 339 -8.83 21.66 6.16
C THR A 339 -7.44 21.88 5.59
N TYR A 340 -6.37 21.74 6.38
CA TYR A 340 -5.01 21.82 5.85
C TYR A 340 -4.69 20.65 4.93
N LYS A 341 -5.17 19.45 5.25
CA LYS A 341 -5.02 18.29 4.38
C LYS A 341 -5.76 18.51 3.05
N GLU A 342 -6.99 19.00 3.08
CA GLU A 342 -7.75 19.40 1.90
C GLU A 342 -7.11 20.57 1.17
N LEU A 343 -6.54 21.57 1.86
CA LEU A 343 -5.82 22.68 1.25
C LEU A 343 -4.52 22.22 0.58
N PHE A 344 -3.75 21.33 1.21
CA PHE A 344 -2.58 20.72 0.60
C PHE A 344 -2.98 19.82 -0.57
N HIS A 345 -4.09 19.09 -0.47
CA HIS A 345 -4.67 18.38 -1.60
C HIS A 345 -5.14 19.33 -2.71
N MET A 346 -5.70 20.51 -2.39
CA MET A 346 -6.10 21.54 -3.36
C MET A 346 -4.90 22.25 -3.99
N LEU A 347 -3.80 22.45 -3.24
CA LEU A 347 -2.54 23.00 -3.75
C LEU A 347 -1.81 21.99 -4.63
N ASP A 348 -1.88 20.69 -4.29
CA ASP A 348 -1.53 19.60 -5.19
C ASP A 348 -2.43 19.63 -6.43
N GLU A 349 -3.75 19.74 -6.29
CA GLU A 349 -4.70 19.79 -7.42
C GLU A 349 -4.49 21.01 -8.32
N ALA A 350 -4.03 22.14 -7.77
CA ALA A 350 -3.66 23.34 -8.54
C ALA A 350 -2.33 23.18 -9.31
N THR A 351 -1.47 22.25 -8.91
CA THR A 351 -0.18 21.95 -9.57
C THR A 351 -0.17 20.64 -10.37
N THR A 352 -1.14 19.76 -10.15
CA THR A 352 -1.25 18.43 -10.77
C THR A 352 -2.67 18.18 -11.27
N LEU A 353 -3.06 18.91 -12.32
CA LEU A 353 -4.26 18.56 -13.09
C LEU A 353 -4.07 17.23 -13.81
N GLN A 354 -4.43 16.12 -13.15
CA GLN A 354 -5.07 14.94 -13.75
C GLN A 354 -5.60 14.02 -12.63
N ARG A 355 -6.91 14.11 -12.33
CA ARG A 355 -7.62 13.12 -11.51
C ARG A 355 -7.41 11.74 -12.15
N ARG A 356 -6.75 10.81 -11.46
CA ARG A 356 -6.68 9.42 -11.91
C ARG A 356 -8.02 8.74 -11.61
N PRO A 357 -8.68 8.11 -12.61
CA PRO A 357 -9.86 7.28 -12.36
C PRO A 357 -9.50 6.11 -11.44
N TYR A 358 -10.41 5.76 -10.54
CA TYR A 358 -10.25 4.65 -9.61
C TYR A 358 -10.04 3.34 -10.38
N GLN A 359 -8.87 2.71 -10.24
CA GLN A 359 -8.64 1.40 -10.86
C GLN A 359 -9.05 0.29 -9.88
N PRO A 360 -10.08 -0.50 -10.20
CA PRO A 360 -10.55 -1.59 -9.34
C PRO A 360 -9.46 -2.67 -9.20
N PRO A 361 -9.33 -3.35 -8.04
CA PRO A 361 -8.42 -4.48 -7.90
C PRO A 361 -8.66 -5.55 -8.99
N ARG A 362 -7.62 -6.28 -9.42
CA ARG A 362 -7.75 -7.28 -10.51
C ARG A 362 -8.81 -8.36 -10.23
N SER A 363 -8.98 -8.75 -8.98
CA SER A 363 -10.03 -9.72 -8.57
C SER A 363 -11.45 -9.16 -8.72
N MET A 364 -11.59 -7.84 -8.77
CA MET A 364 -12.84 -7.10 -8.90
C MET A 364 -13.20 -6.81 -10.37
N ALA A 365 -12.20 -6.67 -11.23
CA ALA A 365 -12.37 -6.25 -12.62
C ALA A 365 -13.35 -7.10 -13.44
N PRO A 366 -13.37 -8.44 -13.38
CA PRO A 366 -14.34 -9.25 -14.12
C PRO A 366 -15.79 -9.00 -13.67
N ALA A 367 -16.01 -8.87 -12.36
CA ALA A 367 -17.32 -8.61 -11.78
C ALA A 367 -17.81 -7.21 -12.16
N LEU A 368 -16.94 -6.21 -12.04
CA LEU A 368 -17.26 -4.84 -12.38
C LEU A 368 -17.54 -4.65 -13.87
N LYS A 369 -16.73 -5.27 -14.74
CA LYS A 369 -16.95 -5.25 -16.19
C LYS A 369 -18.31 -5.83 -16.53
N THR A 370 -18.65 -6.98 -15.96
CA THR A 370 -19.94 -7.65 -16.19
C THR A 370 -21.11 -6.80 -15.71
N TRP A 371 -20.99 -6.17 -14.54
CA TRP A 371 -22.02 -5.29 -13.99
C TRP A 371 -22.24 -4.02 -14.82
N LEU A 372 -21.17 -3.40 -15.30
CA LEU A 372 -21.23 -2.17 -16.09
C LEU A 372 -21.66 -2.41 -17.54
N SER A 373 -21.32 -3.56 -18.11
CA SER A 373 -21.81 -3.97 -19.44
C SER A 373 -23.24 -4.50 -19.42
N ALA A 374 -23.78 -4.82 -18.24
CA ALA A 374 -25.15 -5.30 -18.12
C ALA A 374 -26.14 -4.15 -18.36
N SER A 375 -27.14 -4.40 -19.18
CA SER A 375 -28.20 -3.45 -19.46
C SER A 375 -29.19 -3.38 -18.29
N ALA A 376 -29.89 -2.25 -18.16
CA ALA A 376 -31.06 -2.18 -17.31
C ALA A 376 -31.99 -3.35 -17.66
N TRP A 377 -32.36 -4.15 -16.65
CA TRP A 377 -33.07 -5.41 -16.90
C TRP A 377 -34.42 -5.14 -17.58
N THR A 378 -34.60 -5.76 -18.74
CA THR A 378 -35.88 -5.91 -19.44
C THR A 378 -36.27 -7.38 -19.36
N PRO A 379 -37.35 -7.75 -18.65
CA PRO A 379 -37.73 -9.14 -18.46
C PRO A 379 -37.88 -9.87 -19.80
N PRO A 380 -37.26 -11.04 -20.00
CA PRO A 380 -37.72 -11.94 -21.06
C PRO A 380 -39.17 -12.36 -20.74
N GLU A 381 -40.00 -12.65 -21.75
CA GLU A 381 -41.34 -13.22 -21.58
C GLU A 381 -41.24 -14.62 -20.96
N THR A 382 -40.98 -14.68 -19.66
CA THR A 382 -40.87 -15.89 -18.86
C THR A 382 -42.03 -15.88 -17.87
N PRO A 383 -42.99 -16.81 -17.96
CA PRO A 383 -44.25 -16.74 -17.21
C PRO A 383 -44.11 -16.62 -15.68
N TRP A 384 -43.02 -17.14 -15.12
CA TRP A 384 -42.73 -17.13 -13.67
C TRP A 384 -41.90 -15.92 -13.21
N LEU A 385 -41.34 -15.13 -14.13
CA LEU A 385 -40.49 -13.96 -13.86
C LEU A 385 -41.21 -12.65 -14.22
N LYS A 386 -42.54 -12.59 -14.08
CA LYS A 386 -43.34 -11.34 -14.14
C LYS A 386 -43.17 -10.48 -12.88
N ARG A 387 -41.97 -10.43 -12.31
CA ARG A 387 -41.62 -9.71 -11.08
C ARG A 387 -40.76 -8.50 -11.45
N ASP A 388 -41.08 -7.32 -10.91
CA ASP A 388 -40.41 -6.07 -11.28
C ASP A 388 -39.04 -6.00 -10.61
N LEU A 389 -38.07 -6.76 -11.14
CA LEU A 389 -36.71 -6.88 -10.59
C LEU A 389 -35.92 -5.55 -10.65
N ARG A 390 -36.49 -4.50 -11.25
CA ARG A 390 -35.93 -3.14 -11.23
C ARG A 390 -35.89 -2.57 -9.83
N ASP A 391 -36.89 -2.87 -9.00
CA ASP A 391 -36.96 -2.42 -7.61
C ASP A 391 -35.94 -3.15 -6.71
N MET A 392 -35.25 -4.15 -7.26
CA MET A 392 -34.31 -5.03 -6.54
C MET A 392 -32.84 -4.74 -6.87
N ASP A 393 -32.55 -3.68 -7.62
CA ASP A 393 -31.19 -3.35 -8.07
C ASP A 393 -30.51 -4.51 -8.82
N LEU A 394 -31.24 -5.12 -9.77
CA LEU A 394 -30.75 -6.21 -10.62
C LEU A 394 -30.66 -5.79 -12.09
N LYS A 395 -29.61 -6.26 -12.79
CA LYS A 395 -29.37 -6.00 -14.22
C LYS A 395 -29.51 -7.27 -15.07
N ALA A 396 -29.67 -7.14 -16.39
CA ALA A 396 -29.60 -8.25 -17.33
C ALA A 396 -28.30 -8.20 -18.13
N ASP A 397 -27.67 -9.35 -18.39
CA ASP A 397 -26.68 -9.40 -19.45
C ASP A 397 -27.29 -9.61 -20.85
N GLU A 398 -26.45 -9.58 -21.86
CA GLU A 398 -26.83 -9.77 -23.28
C GLU A 398 -27.49 -11.14 -23.57
N HIS A 399 -27.37 -12.10 -22.66
CA HIS A 399 -27.95 -13.44 -22.76
C HIS A 399 -29.27 -13.58 -21.98
N GLY A 400 -29.78 -12.47 -21.41
CA GLY A 400 -31.01 -12.46 -20.63
C GLY A 400 -30.87 -13.07 -19.23
N ARG A 401 -29.64 -13.25 -18.73
CA ARG A 401 -29.39 -13.72 -17.36
C ARG A 401 -29.50 -12.56 -16.39
N VAL A 402 -30.11 -12.81 -15.23
CA VAL A 402 -30.23 -11.86 -14.13
C VAL A 402 -28.91 -11.79 -13.37
N ILE A 403 -28.37 -10.58 -13.16
CA ILE A 403 -27.08 -10.35 -12.53
C ILE A 403 -27.28 -9.81 -11.10
N PHE A 404 -26.75 -10.53 -10.11
CA PHE A 404 -26.74 -10.16 -8.70
C PHE A 404 -25.39 -9.55 -8.31
N PRO A 405 -25.31 -8.26 -7.92
CA PRO A 405 -24.08 -7.63 -7.48
C PRO A 405 -23.81 -7.86 -6.00
N PHE A 406 -22.66 -8.45 -5.66
CA PHE A 406 -22.21 -8.60 -4.27
C PHE A 406 -21.23 -7.50 -3.90
N ARG A 407 -21.60 -6.73 -2.87
CA ARG A 407 -20.90 -5.53 -2.43
C ARG A 407 -20.28 -5.69 -1.06
N ASP A 408 -19.16 -5.00 -0.83
CA ASP A 408 -18.63 -4.81 0.52
C ASP A 408 -19.40 -3.70 1.27
N ASP A 409 -19.06 -3.50 2.55
CA ASP A 409 -19.64 -2.47 3.40
C ASP A 409 -19.40 -1.03 2.92
N LYS A 410 -18.56 -0.83 1.90
CA LYS A 410 -18.28 0.46 1.25
C LYS A 410 -18.97 0.60 -0.10
N GLY A 411 -19.76 -0.39 -0.51
CA GLY A 411 -20.52 -0.39 -1.77
C GLY A 411 -19.74 -0.90 -2.99
N HIS A 412 -18.49 -1.35 -2.85
CA HIS A 412 -17.71 -1.85 -3.99
C HIS A 412 -18.17 -3.25 -4.41
N ILE A 413 -18.39 -3.48 -5.70
CA ILE A 413 -18.81 -4.77 -6.26
C ILE A 413 -17.60 -5.68 -6.42
N TRP A 414 -17.44 -6.69 -5.58
CA TRP A 414 -16.33 -7.65 -5.63
C TRP A 414 -16.65 -8.91 -6.43
N ALA A 415 -17.93 -9.27 -6.51
CA ALA A 415 -18.41 -10.40 -7.27
C ALA A 415 -19.79 -10.10 -7.86
N VAL A 416 -20.11 -10.77 -8.96
CA VAL A 416 -21.47 -10.84 -9.49
C VAL A 416 -21.87 -12.30 -9.69
N ARG A 417 -23.15 -12.61 -9.51
CA ARG A 417 -23.73 -13.91 -9.86
C ARG A 417 -24.74 -13.74 -10.98
N ALA A 418 -24.49 -14.40 -12.11
CA ALA A 418 -25.44 -14.49 -13.20
C ALA A 418 -26.37 -15.70 -12.97
N MET A 419 -27.67 -15.51 -13.14
CA MET A 419 -28.69 -16.55 -13.03
C MET A 419 -29.51 -16.62 -14.32
N ASP A 420 -29.64 -17.80 -14.90
CA ASP A 420 -30.44 -18.00 -16.11
C ASP A 420 -31.93 -18.28 -15.81
N GLY A 421 -32.73 -18.42 -16.87
CA GLY A 421 -34.16 -18.74 -16.78
C GLY A 421 -34.48 -20.16 -16.28
N GLN A 422 -33.48 -20.96 -15.92
CA GLN A 422 -33.66 -22.27 -15.26
C GLN A 422 -33.19 -22.23 -13.79
N GLY A 423 -32.79 -21.07 -13.28
CA GLY A 423 -32.26 -20.92 -11.93
C GLY A 423 -30.81 -21.41 -11.78
N ARG A 424 -30.12 -21.72 -12.88
CA ARG A 424 -28.70 -22.10 -12.84
C ARG A 424 -27.86 -20.84 -12.67
N THR A 425 -26.85 -20.92 -11.81
CA THR A 425 -26.04 -19.76 -11.42
C THR A 425 -24.57 -19.93 -11.80
N ALA A 426 -23.91 -18.82 -12.09
CA ALA A 426 -22.47 -18.74 -12.31
C ALA A 426 -21.91 -17.47 -11.66
N ASP A 427 -20.77 -17.60 -10.99
CA ASP A 427 -20.11 -16.51 -10.27
C ASP A 427 -18.92 -15.93 -11.05
N LEU A 428 -18.76 -14.61 -10.95
CA LEU A 428 -17.63 -13.87 -11.49
C LEU A 428 -17.08 -12.95 -10.40
N GLY A 429 -15.76 -12.96 -10.18
CA GLY A 429 -15.10 -12.18 -9.13
C GLY A 429 -14.80 -12.98 -7.87
N ASP A 430 -14.52 -12.28 -6.76
CA ASP A 430 -14.05 -12.89 -5.51
C ASP A 430 -15.20 -13.08 -4.52
N THR A 431 -15.70 -14.32 -4.44
CA THR A 431 -16.84 -14.72 -3.60
C THR A 431 -16.45 -15.10 -2.17
N ASP A 432 -15.16 -15.14 -1.83
CA ASP A 432 -14.65 -15.48 -0.49
C ASP A 432 -14.57 -14.26 0.44
N LYS A 433 -14.82 -13.06 -0.09
CA LYS A 433 -14.89 -11.82 0.69
C LYS A 433 -16.17 -11.75 1.52
N ASN A 434 -16.13 -10.92 2.57
CA ASN A 434 -17.32 -10.55 3.31
C ASN A 434 -18.16 -9.54 2.50
N ILE A 435 -18.97 -10.06 1.59
CA ILE A 435 -19.77 -9.29 0.63
C ILE A 435 -21.18 -9.83 0.57
N THR A 436 -22.15 -8.96 0.26
CA THR A 436 -23.56 -9.34 0.08
C THR A 436 -24.25 -8.50 -0.97
N HIS A 437 -25.33 -9.04 -1.51
CA HIS A 437 -26.34 -8.26 -2.20
C HIS A 437 -27.49 -8.00 -1.23
N VAL A 438 -28.00 -6.77 -1.19
CA VAL A 438 -29.12 -6.39 -0.31
C VAL A 438 -30.26 -5.90 -1.19
N ILE A 439 -31.40 -6.56 -1.08
CA ILE A 439 -32.65 -6.17 -1.71
C ILE A 439 -33.46 -5.44 -0.64
N ASP A 440 -33.41 -4.12 -0.68
CA ASP A 440 -34.04 -3.22 0.27
C ASP A 440 -34.26 -1.83 -0.36
N PRO A 441 -35.22 -1.70 -1.30
CA PRO A 441 -35.50 -0.42 -1.96
C PRO A 441 -35.93 0.69 -0.99
N GLY A 442 -36.45 0.33 0.19
CA GLY A 442 -36.78 1.28 1.27
C GLY A 442 -35.57 1.77 2.06
N GLY A 443 -34.42 1.11 1.92
CA GLY A 443 -33.20 1.36 2.68
C GLY A 443 -33.43 1.23 4.19
N ASP A 444 -34.25 0.27 4.61
CA ASP A 444 -34.58 0.00 6.02
C ASP A 444 -33.37 -0.51 6.81
N LEU A 445 -32.42 -1.18 6.16
CA LEU A 445 -31.20 -1.72 6.76
C LEU A 445 -29.99 -0.77 6.66
N ALA A 446 -30.18 0.48 6.21
CA ALA A 446 -29.11 1.45 6.07
C ALA A 446 -28.50 1.83 7.44
N ARG A 447 -27.15 1.89 7.51
CA ARG A 447 -26.38 2.13 8.75
C ARG A 447 -26.70 3.44 9.48
N GLU A 448 -27.22 4.44 8.78
CA GLU A 448 -27.54 5.76 9.33
C GLU A 448 -28.97 5.84 9.92
N LYS A 449 -29.81 4.83 9.65
CA LYS A 449 -31.16 4.75 10.22
C LYS A 449 -31.16 4.02 11.57
N ALA A 450 -32.20 4.30 12.37
CA ALA A 450 -32.45 3.57 13.60
C ALA A 450 -32.59 2.06 13.33
N ALA A 451 -32.23 1.22 14.31
CA ALA A 451 -32.27 -0.23 14.17
C ALA A 451 -33.66 -0.71 13.71
N TYR A 452 -33.70 -1.28 12.50
CA TYR A 452 -34.89 -1.94 11.96
C TYR A 452 -35.43 -2.99 12.93
N GLY A 453 -36.76 -3.04 13.06
CA GLY A 453 -37.48 -3.97 13.95
C GLY A 453 -38.38 -4.96 13.20
N GLY A 454 -38.47 -4.86 11.88
CA GLY A 454 -39.24 -5.78 11.04
C GLY A 454 -38.49 -7.08 10.74
N PRO A 455 -39.09 -7.99 9.98
CA PRO A 455 -38.45 -9.24 9.56
C PRO A 455 -37.30 -8.99 8.59
N VAL A 456 -36.19 -9.71 8.74
CA VAL A 456 -35.05 -9.67 7.83
C VAL A 456 -34.77 -11.08 7.34
N ILE A 457 -34.72 -11.25 6.02
CA ILE A 457 -34.51 -12.55 5.39
C ILE A 457 -33.05 -12.64 4.93
N ILE A 458 -32.37 -13.76 5.22
CA ILE A 458 -31.00 -14.01 4.76
C ILE A 458 -31.00 -15.33 3.98
N THR A 459 -30.43 -15.32 2.77
CA THR A 459 -30.36 -16.51 1.92
C THR A 459 -29.07 -16.54 1.10
N ALA A 460 -28.67 -17.73 0.64
CA ALA A 460 -27.63 -17.89 -0.37
C ALA A 460 -28.22 -18.18 -1.77
N ASP A 461 -29.54 -18.33 -1.85
CA ASP A 461 -30.25 -18.70 -3.07
C ASP A 461 -30.87 -17.47 -3.75
N CYS A 462 -30.35 -17.13 -4.93
CA CYS A 462 -30.77 -15.97 -5.71
C CYS A 462 -32.23 -16.09 -6.18
N LEU A 463 -32.69 -17.30 -6.47
CA LEU A 463 -34.07 -17.53 -6.88
C LEU A 463 -35.04 -17.22 -5.74
N SER A 464 -34.78 -17.78 -4.55
CA SER A 464 -35.54 -17.48 -3.33
C SER A 464 -35.51 -15.99 -3.00
N ALA A 465 -34.34 -15.34 -3.11
CA ALA A 465 -34.22 -13.92 -2.84
C ALA A 465 -35.13 -13.05 -3.73
N SER A 466 -35.20 -13.39 -5.03
CA SER A 466 -36.03 -12.71 -6.02
C SER A 466 -37.52 -12.77 -5.73
N VAL A 467 -37.94 -13.84 -5.06
CA VAL A 467 -39.34 -14.10 -4.73
C VAL A 467 -39.71 -13.47 -3.39
N LEU A 468 -38.87 -13.69 -2.39
CA LEU A 468 -39.18 -13.37 -0.99
C LEU A 468 -39.36 -11.87 -0.77
N HIS A 469 -38.54 -11.01 -1.37
CA HIS A 469 -38.70 -9.57 -1.16
C HIS A 469 -40.06 -9.06 -1.66
N LYS A 470 -40.42 -9.37 -2.92
CA LYS A 470 -41.67 -8.91 -3.53
C LYS A 470 -42.89 -9.33 -2.74
N ASP A 471 -42.89 -10.59 -2.30
CA ASP A 471 -44.09 -11.19 -1.74
C ASP A 471 -44.23 -10.89 -0.22
N THR A 472 -43.15 -10.47 0.45
CA THR A 472 -43.12 -10.22 1.90
C THR A 472 -42.90 -8.76 2.28
N GLY A 473 -42.36 -7.94 1.36
CA GLY A 473 -41.89 -6.58 1.62
C GLY A 473 -40.68 -6.50 2.55
N ALA A 474 -40.18 -7.64 3.04
CA ALA A 474 -39.06 -7.68 3.98
C ALA A 474 -37.72 -7.45 3.26
N PRO A 475 -36.76 -6.74 3.89
CA PRO A 475 -35.39 -6.69 3.39
C PRO A 475 -34.79 -8.09 3.25
N VAL A 476 -34.18 -8.37 2.09
CA VAL A 476 -33.54 -9.66 1.80
C VAL A 476 -32.04 -9.46 1.59
N ILE A 477 -31.24 -10.17 2.37
CA ILE A 477 -29.78 -10.19 2.26
C ILE A 477 -29.37 -11.50 1.58
N VAL A 478 -28.71 -11.38 0.44
CA VAL A 478 -28.15 -12.50 -0.31
C VAL A 478 -26.65 -12.59 -0.06
N VAL A 479 -26.19 -13.74 0.44
CA VAL A 479 -24.77 -14.06 0.58
C VAL A 479 -24.29 -14.88 -0.62
N PRO A 480 -23.01 -14.79 -1.02
CA PRO A 480 -22.50 -15.54 -2.16
C PRO A 480 -22.44 -17.04 -1.89
N LYS A 481 -22.13 -17.46 -0.65
CA LYS A 481 -21.99 -18.88 -0.27
C LYS A 481 -22.75 -19.17 1.01
N THR A 482 -23.27 -20.39 1.14
CA THR A 482 -23.95 -20.87 2.36
C THR A 482 -23.06 -20.76 3.61
N GLY A 483 -21.74 -20.96 3.47
CA GLY A 483 -20.78 -20.78 4.56
C GLY A 483 -20.70 -19.36 5.13
N HIS A 484 -21.19 -18.34 4.41
CA HIS A 484 -21.22 -16.95 4.88
C HIS A 484 -22.49 -16.62 5.68
N LEU A 485 -23.49 -17.50 5.69
CA LEU A 485 -24.75 -17.29 6.40
C LEU A 485 -24.54 -17.02 7.90
N PRO A 486 -23.72 -17.78 8.66
CA PRO A 486 -23.58 -17.54 10.10
C PRO A 486 -22.95 -16.17 10.43
N ALA A 487 -21.92 -15.78 9.68
CA ALA A 487 -21.24 -14.50 9.88
C ALA A 487 -22.18 -13.33 9.61
N ARG A 488 -22.97 -13.39 8.51
CA ARG A 488 -23.91 -12.32 8.20
C ARG A 488 -25.11 -12.30 9.14
N ALA A 489 -25.59 -13.46 9.58
CA ALA A 489 -26.68 -13.54 10.56
C ALA A 489 -26.30 -12.92 11.91
N ALA A 490 -25.05 -13.12 12.37
CA ALA A 490 -24.50 -12.47 13.55
C ALA A 490 -24.44 -10.94 13.39
N ASP A 491 -23.95 -10.47 12.24
CA ASP A 491 -23.82 -9.05 11.91
C ASP A 491 -25.18 -8.34 11.89
N VAL A 492 -26.19 -8.95 11.26
CA VAL A 492 -27.57 -8.42 11.23
C VAL A 492 -28.15 -8.37 12.64
N ARG A 493 -27.96 -9.41 13.46
CA ARG A 493 -28.46 -9.42 14.85
C ARG A 493 -27.80 -8.32 15.69
N LEU A 494 -26.51 -8.07 15.49
CA LEU A 494 -25.78 -7.01 16.20
C LEU A 494 -26.34 -5.62 15.89
N HIS A 495 -26.62 -5.33 14.61
CA HIS A 495 -27.09 -4.02 14.16
C HIS A 495 -28.62 -3.85 14.29
N HIS A 496 -29.38 -4.95 14.19
CA HIS A 496 -30.84 -4.98 14.24
C HIS A 496 -31.32 -5.97 15.32
N PRO A 497 -31.07 -5.68 16.62
CA PRO A 497 -31.31 -6.61 17.71
C PRO A 497 -32.78 -6.98 17.92
N LYS A 498 -33.71 -6.14 17.41
CA LYS A 498 -35.16 -6.35 17.53
C LYS A 498 -35.79 -7.02 16.31
N SER A 499 -35.05 -7.18 15.22
CA SER A 499 -35.57 -7.81 14.01
C SER A 499 -35.81 -9.30 14.19
N ARG A 500 -36.85 -9.80 13.52
CA ARG A 500 -37.07 -11.25 13.35
C ARG A 500 -36.22 -11.71 12.17
N ILE A 501 -35.15 -12.46 12.45
CA ILE A 501 -34.23 -12.94 11.41
C ILE A 501 -34.68 -14.31 10.92
N VAL A 502 -34.85 -14.45 9.60
CA VAL A 502 -35.25 -15.69 8.94
C VAL A 502 -34.15 -16.12 7.98
N ILE A 503 -33.62 -17.33 8.16
CA ILE A 503 -32.68 -17.95 7.25
C ILE A 503 -33.48 -18.78 6.23
N ALA A 504 -33.44 -18.40 4.97
CA ALA A 504 -34.13 -19.09 3.88
C ALA A 504 -33.13 -19.94 3.10
N SER A 505 -33.38 -21.25 3.01
CA SER A 505 -32.49 -22.20 2.32
C SER A 505 -33.30 -23.24 1.55
N PRO A 506 -32.91 -23.64 0.32
CA PRO A 506 -33.60 -24.70 -0.44
C PRO A 506 -33.58 -26.06 0.27
N THR A 507 -32.50 -26.35 1.00
CA THR A 507 -32.33 -27.56 1.79
C THR A 507 -31.80 -27.24 3.17
N ARG A 508 -32.13 -28.08 4.15
CA ARG A 508 -31.53 -27.99 5.49
C ARG A 508 -30.07 -28.38 5.43
N ASN A 509 -29.19 -27.51 5.95
CA ASN A 509 -27.75 -27.76 6.00
C ASN A 509 -27.14 -27.12 7.26
N LEU A 510 -25.94 -27.59 7.64
CA LEU A 510 -25.23 -27.18 8.85
C LEU A 510 -25.07 -25.65 8.97
N HIS A 511 -24.72 -24.97 7.88
CA HIS A 511 -24.50 -23.52 7.91
C HIS A 511 -25.80 -22.74 8.11
N ALA A 512 -26.90 -23.22 7.54
CA ALA A 512 -28.21 -22.61 7.72
C ALA A 512 -28.74 -22.81 9.15
N ASP A 513 -28.55 -24.01 9.73
CA ASP A 513 -28.87 -24.29 11.14
C ASP A 513 -28.02 -23.42 12.09
N GLN A 514 -26.71 -23.32 11.83
CA GLN A 514 -25.80 -22.45 12.60
C GLN A 514 -26.21 -20.98 12.50
N ALA A 515 -26.56 -20.50 11.30
CA ALA A 515 -26.97 -19.11 11.11
C ALA A 515 -28.25 -18.78 11.88
N ALA A 516 -29.25 -19.67 11.86
CA ALA A 516 -30.48 -19.49 12.62
C ALA A 516 -30.20 -19.48 14.13
N ALA A 517 -29.34 -20.38 14.62
CA ALA A 517 -28.96 -20.42 16.02
C ALA A 517 -28.23 -19.15 16.48
N VAL A 518 -27.21 -18.71 15.73
CA VAL A 518 -26.40 -17.52 16.05
C VAL A 518 -27.23 -16.23 16.03
N ALA A 519 -28.17 -16.13 15.09
CA ALA A 519 -29.08 -15.00 15.03
C ALA A 519 -30.26 -15.09 15.98
N ALA A 520 -30.42 -16.16 16.79
CA ALA A 520 -31.67 -16.45 17.51
C ALA A 520 -32.91 -16.28 16.59
N GLY A 521 -32.78 -16.79 15.37
CA GLY A 521 -33.72 -16.67 14.28
C GLY A 521 -34.32 -18.03 13.90
N GLU A 522 -35.04 -18.05 12.78
CA GLU A 522 -35.75 -19.22 12.28
C GLU A 522 -35.13 -19.71 10.96
N LEU A 523 -34.98 -21.02 10.80
CA LEU A 523 -34.62 -21.62 9.51
C LEU A 523 -35.89 -22.07 8.79
N VAL A 524 -36.10 -21.57 7.57
CA VAL A 524 -37.19 -21.97 6.70
C VAL A 524 -36.60 -22.68 5.48
N VAL A 525 -37.00 -23.94 5.30
CA VAL A 525 -36.63 -24.74 4.13
C VAL A 525 -37.63 -24.47 3.00
N ILE A 526 -37.13 -24.03 1.84
CA ILE A 526 -37.95 -23.62 0.69
C ILE A 526 -37.86 -24.69 -0.40
N ASP A 527 -38.83 -25.60 -0.44
CA ASP A 527 -38.95 -26.58 -1.51
C ASP A 527 -39.52 -25.93 -2.79
N GLY A 528 -38.90 -26.24 -3.94
CA GLY A 528 -39.09 -25.55 -5.20
C GLY A 528 -40.57 -25.37 -5.58
N ILE A 529 -40.95 -24.13 -5.89
CA ILE A 529 -42.24 -23.68 -6.44
C ILE A 529 -43.45 -23.82 -5.49
N GLN A 530 -43.67 -24.92 -4.77
CA GLN A 530 -44.85 -25.08 -3.89
C GLN A 530 -44.68 -24.44 -2.50
N ALA A 531 -43.47 -24.38 -1.93
CA ALA A 531 -43.25 -23.74 -0.62
C ALA A 531 -43.32 -22.21 -0.68
N GLN A 532 -43.10 -21.62 -1.86
CA GLN A 532 -43.21 -20.17 -2.11
C GLN A 532 -44.61 -19.63 -1.79
N ALA A 533 -45.68 -20.38 -2.05
CA ALA A 533 -47.04 -19.92 -1.77
C ALA A 533 -47.37 -19.84 -0.26
N LYS A 534 -46.78 -20.73 0.55
CA LYS A 534 -47.06 -20.85 1.99
C LYS A 534 -46.32 -19.80 2.82
N ILE A 535 -45.05 -19.55 2.50
CA ILE A 535 -44.20 -18.56 3.18
C ILE A 535 -44.73 -17.13 2.95
N VAL A 536 -45.28 -16.88 1.77
CA VAL A 536 -45.92 -15.61 1.40
C VAL A 536 -47.20 -15.36 2.19
N ALA A 537 -48.01 -16.39 2.40
CA ALA A 537 -49.21 -16.31 3.23
C ALA A 537 -48.89 -16.01 4.70
N ASP A 538 -47.79 -16.56 5.22
CA ASP A 538 -47.37 -16.36 6.62
C ASP A 538 -46.76 -14.96 6.86
N LEU A 539 -46.11 -14.36 5.86
CA LEU A 539 -45.43 -13.06 5.97
C LEU A 539 -46.30 -11.85 5.59
N ALA A 540 -47.38 -12.02 4.83
CA ALA A 540 -48.28 -10.94 4.38
C ALA A 540 -49.19 -10.32 5.47
N SER A 541 -49.00 -10.67 6.75
CA SER A 541 -49.82 -10.17 7.86
C SER A 541 -49.23 -8.91 8.52
N LYS A 542 -49.28 -7.75 7.83
CA LYS A 542 -49.60 -6.38 8.35
C LYS A 542 -49.27 -5.26 7.34
N ARG A 543 -50.13 -4.23 7.35
CA ARG A 543 -50.42 -3.22 6.30
C ARG A 543 -49.26 -2.26 5.91
N PRO A 544 -49.27 -1.75 4.66
CA PRO A 544 -48.29 -0.78 4.15
C PRO A 544 -48.59 0.67 4.54
N VAL A 545 -47.53 1.50 4.63
CA VAL A 545 -47.59 2.97 4.67
C VAL A 545 -47.04 3.49 3.35
N ALA A 546 -47.74 4.47 2.76
CA ALA A 546 -47.34 5.10 1.50
C ALA A 546 -46.11 6.00 1.67
N VAL A 547 -45.19 5.95 0.70
CA VAL A 547 -44.01 6.83 0.65
C VAL A 547 -44.08 7.74 -0.57
N ASN A 548 -43.69 8.99 -0.33
CA ASN A 548 -43.78 10.14 -1.21
C ASN A 548 -42.78 10.04 -2.40
N PRO A 549 -43.25 10.08 -3.66
CA PRO A 549 -42.40 9.92 -4.85
C PRO A 549 -41.39 11.06 -5.08
N VAL A 550 -41.53 12.20 -4.42
CA VAL A 550 -40.53 13.29 -4.47
C VAL A 550 -39.35 12.99 -3.54
N LEU A 551 -39.58 12.34 -2.40
CA LEU A 551 -38.52 11.93 -1.47
C LEU A 551 -37.68 10.77 -2.05
N ALA A 552 -38.29 9.89 -2.85
CA ALA A 552 -37.59 8.81 -3.57
C ALA A 552 -36.67 9.33 -4.70
N ARG A 553 -36.95 10.53 -5.23
CA ARG A 553 -36.13 11.18 -6.25
C ARG A 553 -34.98 12.02 -5.63
N ASP A 554 -35.19 12.56 -4.44
CA ASP A 554 -34.21 13.42 -3.73
C ASP A 554 -33.27 12.64 -2.80
N MET A 555 -33.48 11.33 -2.59
CA MET A 555 -32.61 10.46 -1.76
C MET A 555 -31.38 9.88 -2.47
N GLY A 556 -30.95 10.48 -3.58
CA GLY A 556 -29.57 10.48 -4.10
C GLY A 556 -28.66 9.29 -3.74
N ALA A 557 -29.00 8.07 -4.15
CA ALA A 557 -28.08 6.93 -4.11
C ALA A 557 -27.39 6.75 -5.46
N PHE A 558 -26.66 7.78 -5.93
CA PHE A 558 -25.66 7.62 -6.98
C PHE A 558 -24.32 7.28 -6.33
N VAL A 559 -23.64 6.24 -6.84
CA VAL A 559 -22.35 6.46 -7.52
C VAL A 559 -22.23 5.46 -8.69
N GLU A 560 -22.90 5.74 -9.81
CA GLU A 560 -22.41 5.30 -11.13
C GLU A 560 -21.35 6.28 -11.69
N ASP A 561 -21.06 7.39 -10.99
CA ASP A 561 -20.19 8.48 -11.50
C ASP A 561 -18.68 8.33 -11.25
N ALA A 562 -18.17 7.11 -11.06
CA ALA A 562 -16.72 6.90 -10.87
C ALA A 562 -15.99 6.25 -12.06
N LEU A 563 -16.70 5.64 -13.01
CA LEU A 563 -16.11 4.96 -14.17
C LEU A 563 -17.09 4.98 -15.35
N SER A 564 -16.69 5.58 -16.47
CA SER A 564 -17.38 5.43 -17.74
C SER A 564 -17.15 4.02 -18.32
N LEU A 565 -18.00 3.59 -19.27
CA LEU A 565 -17.79 2.33 -20.01
C LEU A 565 -16.40 2.31 -20.67
N ASP A 566 -15.89 3.47 -21.08
CA ASP A 566 -14.55 3.65 -21.66
C ASP A 566 -13.42 3.45 -20.65
N ASP A 567 -13.63 3.81 -19.36
CA ASP A 567 -12.66 3.56 -18.28
C ASP A 567 -12.51 2.07 -17.94
N VAL A 568 -13.50 1.25 -18.32
CA VAL A 568 -13.52 -0.22 -18.13
C VAL A 568 -13.10 -0.97 -19.39
N LEU A 569 -13.28 -0.35 -20.56
CA LEU A 569 -12.96 -0.91 -21.87
C LEU A 569 -11.56 -0.59 -22.39
N GLY A 570 -10.73 0.14 -21.64
CA GLY A 570 -9.37 0.53 -21.99
C GLY A 570 -8.36 -0.63 -22.12
N ASP A 571 -8.57 -1.51 -23.10
CA ASP A 571 -7.72 -1.74 -24.26
C ASP A 571 -8.36 -2.90 -25.07
N GLN A 572 -9.30 -2.59 -25.95
CA GLN A 572 -9.69 -3.56 -26.99
C GLN A 572 -8.62 -3.50 -28.08
N PRO A 573 -7.90 -4.60 -28.39
CA PRO A 573 -7.02 -4.61 -29.55
C PRO A 573 -7.87 -4.34 -30.80
N LYS A 574 -7.48 -3.31 -31.55
CA LYS A 574 -8.13 -2.89 -32.80
C LYS A 574 -8.31 -4.10 -33.73
N THR A 575 -9.54 -4.57 -33.88
CA THR A 575 -9.92 -5.53 -34.90
C THR A 575 -10.01 -4.80 -36.25
N GLY A 576 -8.86 -4.66 -36.91
CA GLY A 576 -8.75 -4.15 -38.27
C GLY A 576 -8.70 -5.27 -39.31
N ARG A 577 -9.77 -5.38 -40.11
CA ARG A 577 -9.97 -6.33 -41.21
C ARG A 577 -9.01 -6.10 -42.40
N ARG A 578 -8.47 -7.24 -42.92
CA ARG A 578 -8.31 -7.65 -44.35
C ARG A 578 -7.30 -6.94 -45.27
N LYS A 579 -6.35 -7.71 -45.86
CA LYS A 579 -6.39 -8.23 -47.24
C LYS A 579 -5.15 -9.06 -47.65
N THR A 580 -5.43 -10.29 -48.13
CA THR A 580 -4.89 -11.03 -49.29
C THR A 580 -3.44 -10.86 -49.78
N THR A 581 -2.78 -12.01 -49.97
CA THR A 581 -1.91 -12.51 -51.08
C THR A 581 -0.73 -13.27 -50.46
N GLY A 582 -0.32 -14.49 -50.79
CA GLY A 582 -0.59 -15.43 -51.87
C GLY A 582 0.72 -16.23 -52.10
N LYS A 583 0.61 -17.53 -52.41
CA LYS A 583 1.68 -18.49 -52.82
C LYS A 583 2.63 -18.88 -51.66
N ASP A 584 3.02 -20.14 -51.48
CA ASP A 584 3.56 -21.14 -52.42
C ASP A 584 2.97 -22.55 -52.16
N LYS A 585 2.61 -23.37 -53.18
CA LYS A 585 3.46 -24.34 -53.90
C LYS A 585 4.39 -25.12 -52.95
N VAL A 586 4.32 -26.45 -52.85
CA VAL A 586 4.74 -27.49 -53.83
C VAL A 586 4.20 -28.82 -53.25
N ASP A 587 3.20 -29.46 -53.86
CA ASP A 587 3.22 -30.56 -54.86
C ASP A 587 3.28 -31.99 -54.24
N PRO A 588 2.72 -33.00 -54.95
CA PRO A 588 2.14 -34.20 -54.37
C PRO A 588 2.96 -35.48 -54.65
N ILE A 589 2.38 -36.62 -54.28
CA ILE A 589 2.77 -38.00 -54.61
C ILE A 589 3.83 -38.58 -53.65
N ARG A 590 3.41 -39.28 -52.58
CA ARG A 590 3.07 -40.71 -52.58
C ARG A 590 2.45 -41.12 -51.25
#